data_AF-A0A951C5C1-F1
#
_entry.id   AF-A0A951C5C1-F1
#
_cell.length_a   1.000
_cell.length_b   1.000
_cell.length_c   1.000
_cell.angle_alpha   90.00
_cell.angle_beta   90.00
_cell.angle_gamma   90.00
#
_symmetry.space_group_name_H-M   'P 1'
#
loop_
_entity.id
_entity.type
_entity.pdbx_description
1 polymer ?
#
loop_
_entity_poly.entity_id
_entity_poly.type
_entity_poly.pdbx_seq_one_letter_code
_entity_poly.pdbx_strand_id
1 'polypeptide(L)'
;MSELDVMDVQELHEQLAVAQHLLSQAEGDHERRDLACEMLGSVEALLGHLAIERGIETNLADRLLGLRDDLGGHLLAAATLDDVGVPSHAAVELLRRAADTTQAGLRLLTLDQRVLAGRN
;
A
#
# COMPACT_ATOMS: atom_id res chain seq x y z
N MET A 1 19.40 16.43 -0.85
CA MET A 1 19.06 14.99 -0.83
C MET A 1 18.97 14.59 0.63
N SER A 2 17.76 14.38 1.15
CA SER A 2 17.56 13.99 2.54
C SER A 2 17.38 12.47 2.58
N GLU A 3 18.04 11.78 3.50
CA GLU A 3 18.20 10.31 3.56
C GLU A 3 16.89 9.50 3.74
N LEU A 4 15.72 10.16 3.76
CA LEU A 4 14.36 9.60 3.60
C LEU A 4 14.02 9.14 2.15
N ASP A 5 15.03 8.90 1.30
CA ASP A 5 14.86 8.79 -0.17
C ASP A 5 14.93 7.36 -0.73
N VAL A 6 15.27 6.33 0.08
CA VAL A 6 15.36 4.94 -0.40
C VAL A 6 14.82 3.95 0.61
N MET A 7 15.08 4.15 1.90
CA MET A 7 14.76 3.17 2.94
C MET A 7 13.25 3.02 3.16
N ASP A 8 12.49 4.11 3.24
CA ASP A 8 11.03 4.06 3.51
C ASP A 8 10.24 3.53 2.30
N VAL A 9 10.71 3.84 1.09
CA VAL A 9 10.12 3.33 -0.15
C VAL A 9 10.45 1.84 -0.34
N GLN A 10 11.66 1.43 0.03
CA GLN A 10 12.04 0.03 0.04
C GLN A 10 11.24 -0.74 1.09
N GLU A 11 11.05 -0.19 2.28
CA GLU A 11 10.20 -0.77 3.32
C GLU A 11 8.75 -0.93 2.84
N LEU A 12 8.18 0.08 2.19
CA LEU A 12 6.84 -0.03 1.57
C LEU A 12 6.78 -1.17 0.55
N HIS A 13 7.80 -1.31 -0.31
CA HIS A 13 7.87 -2.39 -1.28
C HIS A 13 8.01 -3.77 -0.64
N GLU A 14 8.80 -3.89 0.42
CA GLU A 14 8.99 -5.14 1.17
C GLU A 14 7.69 -5.54 1.89
N GLN A 15 7.04 -4.61 2.59
CA GLN A 15 5.77 -4.86 3.27
C GLN A 15 4.67 -5.29 2.28
N LEU A 16 4.57 -4.62 1.13
CA LEU A 16 3.62 -5.01 0.07
C LEU A 16 3.91 -6.39 -0.50
N ALA A 17 5.18 -6.74 -0.71
CA ALA A 17 5.56 -8.06 -1.22
C ALA A 17 5.22 -9.18 -0.23
N VAL A 18 5.42 -8.95 1.07
CA VAL A 18 5.04 -9.92 2.10
C VAL A 18 3.52 -10.02 2.20
N ALA A 19 2.78 -8.91 2.16
CA ALA A 19 1.32 -8.94 2.14
C ALA A 19 0.76 -9.72 0.94
N GLN A 20 1.31 -9.51 -0.26
CA GLN A 20 0.96 -10.29 -1.45
C GLN A 20 1.25 -11.78 -1.28
N HIS A 21 2.40 -12.12 -0.68
CA HIS A 21 2.76 -13.51 -0.41
C HIS A 21 1.75 -14.18 0.56
N LEU A 22 1.41 -13.51 1.65
CA LEU A 22 0.40 -13.98 2.61
C LEU A 22 -0.95 -14.19 1.92
N LEU A 23 -1.40 -13.19 1.14
CA LEU A 23 -2.67 -13.25 0.42
C LEU A 23 -2.70 -14.36 -0.63
N SER A 24 -1.58 -14.72 -1.26
CA SER A 24 -1.52 -15.84 -2.21
C SER A 24 -1.85 -17.19 -1.58
N GLN A 25 -1.74 -17.29 -0.24
CA GLN A 25 -1.97 -18.51 0.54
C GLN A 25 -3.16 -18.38 1.52
N ALA A 26 -3.91 -17.27 1.47
CA ALA A 26 -4.93 -16.95 2.46
C ALA A 26 -6.31 -17.61 2.20
N GLU A 27 -6.46 -18.42 1.15
CA GLU A 27 -7.73 -19.11 0.88
C GLU A 27 -8.07 -20.11 2.01
N GLY A 28 -9.11 -19.77 2.78
CA GLY A 28 -9.52 -20.54 3.96
C GLY A 28 -8.64 -20.35 5.20
N ASP A 29 -7.68 -19.41 5.15
CA ASP A 29 -6.76 -19.11 6.24
C ASP A 29 -6.98 -17.66 6.72
N HIS A 30 -7.80 -17.53 7.75
CA HIS A 30 -8.16 -16.23 8.33
C HIS A 30 -6.96 -15.56 9.02
N GLU A 31 -6.05 -16.32 9.65
CA GLU A 31 -4.88 -15.76 10.32
C GLU A 31 -3.93 -15.11 9.30
N ARG A 32 -3.67 -15.76 8.17
CA ARG A 32 -2.85 -15.17 7.09
C ARG A 32 -3.48 -13.94 6.48
N ARG A 33 -4.80 -13.95 6.30
CA ARG A 33 -5.55 -12.79 5.81
C ARG A 33 -5.43 -11.61 6.79
N ASP A 34 -5.64 -11.86 8.07
CA ASP A 34 -5.62 -10.82 9.10
C ASP A 34 -4.21 -10.22 9.22
N LEU A 35 -3.15 -11.05 9.17
CA LEU A 35 -1.78 -10.56 9.11
C LEU A 35 -1.51 -9.73 7.84
N ALA A 36 -2.03 -10.14 6.69
CA ALA A 36 -1.91 -9.34 5.47
C ALA A 36 -2.63 -7.98 5.59
N CYS A 37 -3.80 -7.94 6.23
CA CYS A 37 -4.50 -6.70 6.54
C CYS A 37 -3.67 -5.78 7.45
N GLU A 38 -3.05 -6.31 8.51
CA GLU A 38 -2.18 -5.53 9.40
C GLU A 38 -0.98 -4.92 8.66
N MET A 39 -0.36 -5.70 7.77
CA MET A 39 0.74 -5.21 6.93
C MET A 39 0.30 -4.12 5.97
N LEU A 40 -0.86 -4.29 5.32
CA LEU A 40 -1.43 -3.26 4.44
C LEU A 40 -1.85 -2.01 5.20
N GLY A 41 -2.34 -2.13 6.44
CA GLY A 41 -2.59 -0.99 7.33
C GLY A 41 -1.32 -0.25 7.72
N SER A 42 -0.21 -0.96 7.89
CA SER A 42 1.11 -0.36 8.14
C SER A 42 1.61 0.44 6.93
N VAL A 43 1.41 -0.11 5.72
CA VAL A 43 1.68 0.58 4.45
C VAL A 43 0.84 1.85 4.32
N GLU A 44 -0.47 1.79 4.62
CA GLU A 44 -1.36 2.97 4.63
C GLU A 44 -0.82 4.08 5.56
N ALA A 45 -0.46 3.71 6.79
CA ALA A 45 0.07 4.66 7.77
C ALA A 45 1.37 5.31 7.29
N LEU A 46 2.30 4.51 6.74
CA LEU A 46 3.57 4.99 6.19
C LEU A 46 3.37 5.94 5.00
N LEU A 47 2.44 5.65 4.09
CA LEU A 47 2.09 6.56 2.98
C LEU A 47 1.62 7.93 3.51
N GLY A 48 0.78 7.93 4.56
CA GLY A 48 0.34 9.15 5.22
C GLY A 48 1.49 9.92 5.89
N HIS A 49 2.41 9.21 6.55
CA HIS A 49 3.58 9.82 7.18
C HIS A 49 4.49 10.49 6.15
N LEU A 50 4.82 9.78 5.07
CA LEU A 50 5.66 10.31 3.99
C LEU A 50 5.02 11.52 3.31
N ALA A 51 3.70 11.52 3.12
CA ALA A 51 3.01 12.68 2.55
C ALA A 51 3.16 13.93 3.43
N ILE A 52 3.11 13.78 4.76
CA ILE A 52 3.31 14.88 5.72
C ILE A 52 4.75 15.39 5.64
N GLU A 53 5.74 14.49 5.63
CA GLU A 53 7.16 14.87 5.58
C GLU A 53 7.54 15.63 4.31
N ARG A 54 6.93 15.29 3.17
CA ARG A 54 7.18 15.96 1.89
C ARG A 54 6.52 17.34 1.78
N GLY A 55 5.64 17.68 2.71
CA GLY A 55 4.84 18.91 2.69
C GLY A 55 3.64 18.76 1.76
N ILE A 56 2.46 19.05 2.32
CA ILE A 56 1.14 18.81 1.72
C ILE A 56 0.96 19.55 0.37
N GLU A 57 1.75 20.57 0.09
CA GLU A 57 1.66 21.35 -1.15
C GLU A 57 2.45 20.76 -2.34
N THR A 58 3.04 19.57 -2.18
CA THR A 58 3.80 18.94 -3.25
C THR A 58 2.95 17.95 -4.04
N ASN A 59 3.12 17.94 -5.37
CA ASN A 59 2.53 16.92 -6.25
C ASN A 59 2.84 15.48 -5.80
N LEU A 60 3.96 15.27 -5.09
CA LEU A 60 4.32 13.98 -4.53
C LEU A 60 3.46 13.64 -3.31
N ALA A 61 3.25 14.59 -2.39
CA ALA A 61 2.38 14.40 -1.24
C ALA A 61 0.94 14.08 -1.68
N ASP A 62 0.40 14.79 -2.68
CA ASP A 62 -0.92 14.51 -3.23
C ASP A 62 -1.04 13.09 -3.78
N ARG A 63 -0.01 12.60 -4.48
CA ARG A 63 -0.02 11.23 -5.02
C ARG A 63 0.14 10.18 -3.92
N LEU A 64 0.96 10.43 -2.89
CA LEU A 64 1.07 9.55 -1.73
C LEU A 64 -0.24 9.45 -0.95
N LEU A 65 -0.94 10.58 -0.77
CA LEU A 65 -2.28 10.63 -0.19
C LEU A 65 -3.30 9.89 -1.05
N GLY A 66 -3.24 10.04 -2.38
CA GLY A 66 -4.08 9.27 -3.30
C GLY A 66 -3.90 7.76 -3.14
N LEU A 67 -2.65 7.29 -3.06
CA LEU A 67 -2.37 5.86 -2.81
C LEU A 67 -2.86 5.41 -1.43
N ARG A 68 -2.70 6.25 -0.40
CA ARG A 68 -3.21 5.99 0.94
C ARG A 68 -4.72 5.81 0.94
N ASP A 69 -5.44 6.76 0.34
CA ASP A 69 -6.89 6.77 0.33
C ASP A 69 -7.45 5.59 -0.49
N ASP A 70 -6.81 5.26 -1.63
CA ASP A 70 -7.16 4.07 -2.40
C ASP A 70 -6.96 2.78 -1.59
N LEU A 71 -5.82 2.64 -0.90
CA LEU A 71 -5.52 1.48 -0.06
C LEU A 71 -6.49 1.37 1.13
N GLY A 72 -6.70 2.47 1.85
CA GLY A 72 -7.65 2.54 2.97
C GLY A 72 -9.08 2.23 2.55
N GLY A 73 -9.49 2.66 1.35
CA GLY A 73 -10.79 2.30 0.77
C GLY A 73 -10.95 0.79 0.54
N HIS A 74 -9.91 0.11 0.05
CA HIS A 74 -9.93 -1.34 -0.11
C HIS A 74 -9.92 -2.07 1.25
N LEU A 75 -9.15 -1.60 2.23
CA LEU A 75 -9.12 -2.16 3.58
C LEU A 75 -10.49 -2.06 4.26
N LEU A 76 -11.14 -0.90 4.18
CA LEU A 76 -12.48 -0.68 4.71
C LEU A 76 -13.50 -1.59 4.02
N ALA A 77 -13.43 -1.72 2.69
CA ALA A 77 -14.31 -2.61 1.96
C ALA A 77 -14.06 -4.09 2.29
N ALA A 78 -12.80 -4.52 2.48
CA ALA A 78 -12.48 -5.88 2.89
C ALA A 78 -13.02 -6.20 4.29
N ALA A 79 -12.85 -5.28 5.24
CA ALA A 79 -13.41 -5.39 6.59
C ALA A 79 -14.95 -5.44 6.57
N THR A 80 -15.59 -4.64 5.71
CA THR A 80 -17.04 -4.65 5.53
C THR A 80 -17.53 -6.00 5.00
N LEU A 81 -16.83 -6.59 4.03
CA LEU A 81 -17.17 -7.93 3.51
C LEU A 81 -17.06 -9.02 4.57
N ASP A 82 -16.09 -8.90 5.48
CA ASP A 82 -15.95 -9.83 6.62
C ASP A 82 -17.10 -9.66 7.61
N ASP A 83 -17.47 -8.42 7.94
CA ASP A 83 -18.57 -8.10 8.86
C ASP A 83 -19.93 -8.61 8.38
N VAL A 84 -20.20 -8.51 7.06
CA VAL A 84 -21.45 -9.03 6.47
C VAL A 84 -21.41 -10.52 6.13
N GLY A 85 -20.34 -11.23 6.48
CA GLY A 85 -20.20 -12.69 6.32
C GLY A 85 -20.08 -13.15 4.86
N VAL A 86 -19.56 -12.31 3.96
CA VAL A 86 -19.30 -12.67 2.56
C VAL A 86 -18.14 -13.68 2.50
N PRO A 87 -18.10 -14.60 1.50
CA PRO A 87 -17.01 -15.57 1.38
C PRO A 87 -15.62 -14.93 1.42
N SER A 88 -14.74 -15.51 2.24
CA SER A 88 -13.36 -15.07 2.47
C SER A 88 -12.58 -14.78 1.17
N HIS A 89 -12.85 -15.55 0.11
CA HIS A 89 -12.29 -15.33 -1.23
C HIS A 89 -12.47 -13.88 -1.75
N ALA A 90 -13.65 -13.27 -1.56
CA ALA A 90 -13.93 -11.94 -2.10
C ALA A 90 -13.13 -10.86 -1.37
N ALA A 91 -12.99 -10.99 -0.04
CA ALA A 91 -12.15 -10.11 0.76
C ALA A 91 -10.67 -10.29 0.39
N VAL A 92 -10.19 -11.53 0.23
CA VAL A 92 -8.82 -11.82 -0.19
C VAL A 92 -8.50 -11.25 -1.57
N GLU A 93 -9.38 -11.40 -2.55
CA GLU A 93 -9.20 -10.82 -3.89
C GLU A 93 -9.15 -9.29 -3.86
N LEU A 94 -9.98 -8.67 -3.01
CA LEU A 94 -9.96 -7.22 -2.84
C LEU A 94 -8.63 -6.74 -2.24
N LEU A 95 -8.12 -7.43 -1.23
CA LEU A 95 -6.83 -7.14 -0.60
C LEU A 95 -5.66 -7.35 -1.58
N ARG A 96 -5.70 -8.41 -2.40
CA ARG A 96 -4.70 -8.65 -3.47
C ARG A 96 -4.67 -7.47 -4.43
N ARG A 97 -5.85 -7.04 -4.90
CA ARG A 97 -5.98 -5.88 -5.78
C ARG A 97 -5.46 -4.59 -5.14
N ALA A 98 -5.71 -4.40 -3.85
CA ALA A 98 -5.21 -3.25 -3.10
C ALA A 98 -3.68 -3.23 -3.10
N ALA A 99 -3.05 -4.36 -2.77
CA ALA A 99 -1.60 -4.50 -2.74
C ALA A 99 -0.97 -4.27 -4.13
N ASP A 100 -1.54 -4.86 -5.18
CA ASP A 100 -1.06 -4.72 -6.56
C ASP A 100 -1.17 -3.27 -7.06
N THR A 101 -2.30 -2.61 -6.79
CA THR A 101 -2.53 -1.22 -7.21
C THR A 101 -1.58 -0.27 -6.49
N THR A 102 -1.39 -0.46 -5.18
CA THR A 102 -0.46 0.32 -4.37
C THR A 102 0.99 0.13 -4.85
N GLN A 103 1.39 -1.11 -5.12
CA GLN A 103 2.73 -1.42 -5.61
C GLN A 103 2.98 -0.80 -7.00
N ALA A 104 1.99 -0.85 -7.90
CA ALA A 104 2.07 -0.21 -9.20
C ALA A 104 2.19 1.32 -9.07
N GLY A 105 1.41 1.93 -8.17
CA GLY A 105 1.49 3.35 -7.86
C GLY A 105 2.86 3.78 -7.35
N LEU A 106 3.42 3.06 -6.37
CA LEU A 106 4.75 3.32 -5.83
C LEU A 106 5.86 3.18 -6.89
N ARG A 107 5.75 2.19 -7.79
CA ARG A 107 6.70 2.04 -8.91
C ARG A 107 6.66 3.25 -9.85
N LEU A 108 5.48 3.81 -10.12
CA LEU A 108 5.37 5.01 -10.95
C LEU A 108 5.99 6.24 -10.26
N LEU A 109 5.77 6.39 -8.94
CA LEU A 109 6.36 7.48 -8.15
C LEU A 109 7.89 7.43 -8.13
N THR A 110 8.47 6.25 -7.95
CA THR A 110 9.93 6.06 -7.92
C THR A 110 10.59 6.27 -9.28
N LEU A 111 9.93 5.89 -10.37
CA LEU A 111 10.40 6.17 -11.73
C LEU A 111 10.40 7.67 -12.02
N ASP A 112 9.32 8.37 -11.68
CA ASP A 112 9.21 9.83 -11.89
C ASP A 112 10.31 10.60 -11.14
N GLN A 113 10.63 10.22 -9.89
CA GLN A 113 11.72 10.84 -9.14
C GLN A 113 13.10 10.60 -9.78
N ARG A 114 13.39 9.39 -10.25
CA ARG A 114 14.67 9.08 -10.91
C ARG A 114 14.85 9.83 -12.22
N VAL A 115 13.77 9.98 -12.99
CA VAL A 115 13.77 10.78 -14.22
C VAL A 115 14.04 12.26 -13.92
N LEU A 116 13.48 12.80 -12.83
CA LEU A 116 13.74 14.17 -12.41
C LEU A 116 15.17 14.38 -11.88
N ALA A 117 15.74 13.39 -11.17
CA ALA A 117 17.10 13.49 -10.64
C ALA A 117 18.21 13.40 -11.72
N GLY A 118 17.95 12.72 -12.84
CA GLY A 118 18.90 12.56 -13.95
C GLY A 118 18.90 13.67 -15.01
N ARG A 119 18.10 14.74 -14.84
CA ARG A 119 17.96 15.85 -15.80
C ARG A 119 18.68 17.16 -15.40
N ASN A 120 19.64 17.09 -14.47
CA ASN A 120 20.50 18.23 -14.10
C ASN A 120 21.85 18.19 -14.80
#